data_AF-A0A2P7BMG3-F1
#
_entry.id   AF-A0A2P7BMG3-F1
#
_cell.length_a   1.000
_cell.length_b   1.000
_cell.length_c   1.000
_cell.angle_alpha   90.00
_cell.angle_beta   90.00
_cell.angle_gamma   90.00
#
_symmetry.space_group_name_H-M   'P 1'
#
loop_
_entity.id
_entity.type
_entity.pdbx_description
1 polymer ?
#
loop_
_entity_poly.entity_id
_entity_poly.type
_entity_poly.pdbx_seq_one_letter_code
_entity_poly.pdbx_strand_id
1 'polypeptide(L)'
;MSKLCHAAALIIFLGAHATPAHPQQSNPAMPATPAGCNDALNRLAVVIDDYNGAKFALDRAIQLLASARFSSGVGMMNIDLAGRQADADVAMAAYAGAIGPAYGALALLDASCRDDAARLPGSRFARKLDGDVLRFLSSSVDKLADDQMADIKKVFGGMKTRQK
;
A
#
# COMPACT_ATOMS: atom_id res chain seq x y z
N MET A 1 47.07 -12.13 28.34
CA MET A 1 46.64 -10.98 29.16
C MET A 1 45.18 -11.19 29.53
N SER A 2 44.93 -11.53 30.79
CA SER A 2 43.61 -11.86 31.34
C SER A 2 42.80 -10.59 31.66
N LYS A 3 41.56 -10.50 31.16
CA LYS A 3 40.46 -9.68 31.74
C LYS A 3 39.13 -10.34 31.36
N LEU A 4 38.60 -11.24 32.20
CA LEU A 4 37.54 -10.99 33.21
C LEU A 4 36.15 -10.77 32.59
N CYS A 5 35.42 -11.89 32.48
CA CYS A 5 33.98 -11.96 32.33
C CYS A 5 33.27 -11.16 33.44
N HIS A 6 32.32 -10.31 33.05
CA HIS A 6 31.33 -9.75 33.98
C HIS A 6 30.02 -10.51 33.81
N ALA A 7 29.79 -11.45 34.71
CA ALA A 7 28.46 -11.90 35.08
C ALA A 7 28.00 -10.99 36.24
N ALA A 8 26.87 -10.32 36.10
CA ALA A 8 26.16 -9.70 37.20
C ALA A 8 24.69 -10.08 37.08
N ALA A 9 24.25 -10.86 38.07
CA ALA A 9 22.91 -11.35 38.23
C ALA A 9 22.00 -10.29 38.86
N LEU A 10 20.76 -10.24 38.35
CA LEU A 10 19.48 -10.23 39.07
C LEU A 10 19.39 -9.49 40.42
N ILE A 11 18.58 -8.41 40.48
CA ILE A 11 17.68 -8.14 41.62
C ILE A 11 16.30 -7.74 41.10
N ILE A 12 15.31 -8.49 41.56
CA ILE A 12 13.86 -8.31 41.42
C ILE A 12 13.41 -7.27 42.45
N PHE A 13 12.55 -6.33 42.07
CA PHE A 13 11.57 -5.76 43.00
C PHE A 13 10.22 -5.49 42.31
N LEU A 14 9.19 -6.08 42.92
CA LEU A 14 7.76 -6.06 42.61
C LEU A 14 7.10 -4.73 43.05
N GLY A 15 6.04 -4.37 42.31
CA GLY A 15 4.93 -3.50 42.75
C GLY A 15 5.13 -2.02 42.42
N ALA A 16 4.22 -1.28 41.78
CA ALA A 16 2.80 -1.44 41.49
C ALA A 16 2.45 -0.42 40.37
N HIS A 17 1.41 -0.46 39.53
CA HIS A 17 0.09 -1.08 39.56
C HIS A 17 -0.21 -1.60 38.14
N ALA A 18 -0.27 -2.92 37.98
CA ALA A 18 -0.95 -3.49 36.82
C ALA A 18 -2.45 -3.41 37.12
N THR A 19 -3.15 -2.46 36.52
CA THR A 19 -4.58 -2.64 36.27
C THR A 19 -4.73 -4.00 35.61
N PRO A 20 -5.58 -4.91 36.13
CA PRO A 20 -5.87 -6.13 35.41
C PRO A 20 -6.55 -5.69 34.11
N ALA A 21 -5.81 -5.76 33.00
CA ALA A 21 -6.42 -5.89 31.71
C ALA A 21 -7.19 -7.20 31.80
N HIS A 22 -8.49 -7.10 32.10
CA HIS A 22 -9.38 -8.23 31.90
C HIS A 22 -9.13 -8.73 30.48
N PRO A 23 -8.84 -10.03 30.29
CA PRO A 23 -8.93 -10.59 28.96
C PRO A 23 -10.37 -10.34 28.54
N GLN A 24 -10.56 -9.40 27.63
CA GLN A 24 -11.85 -9.15 27.00
C GLN A 24 -12.09 -10.40 26.17
N GLN A 25 -12.73 -11.36 26.81
CA GLN A 25 -13.18 -12.61 26.26
C GLN A 25 -13.98 -12.25 25.01
N SER A 26 -13.35 -12.46 23.86
CA SER A 26 -13.95 -12.29 22.55
C SER A 26 -15.11 -13.27 22.48
N ASN A 27 -16.28 -12.79 22.86
CA ASN A 27 -17.50 -13.57 22.78
C ASN A 27 -17.76 -13.79 21.28
N PRO A 28 -17.65 -15.02 20.73
CA PRO A 28 -17.73 -15.26 19.28
C PRO A 28 -19.14 -15.08 18.70
N ALA A 29 -20.09 -14.65 19.52
CA ALA A 29 -21.53 -14.69 19.24
C ALA A 29 -22.25 -13.38 19.59
N MET A 30 -21.57 -12.22 19.56
CA MET A 30 -22.33 -10.98 19.46
C MET A 30 -22.94 -10.91 18.06
N PRO A 31 -24.28 -10.80 17.93
CA PRO A 31 -24.91 -10.64 16.63
C PRO A 31 -24.36 -9.38 15.96
N ALA A 32 -24.09 -9.46 14.66
CA ALA A 32 -23.82 -8.28 13.84
C ALA A 32 -24.93 -7.26 14.11
N THR A 33 -24.61 -6.15 14.77
CA THR A 33 -25.59 -5.09 14.94
C THR A 33 -25.62 -4.28 13.66
N PRO A 34 -26.81 -3.87 13.16
CA PRO A 34 -26.91 -3.03 11.97
C PRO A 34 -26.06 -1.75 12.07
N ALA A 35 -25.91 -1.21 13.28
CA ALA A 35 -25.05 -0.07 13.57
C ALA A 35 -23.55 -0.38 13.32
N GLY A 36 -23.04 -1.50 13.85
CA GLY A 36 -21.64 -1.90 13.65
C GLY A 36 -21.30 -2.21 12.20
N CYS A 37 -22.22 -2.79 11.43
CA CYS A 37 -22.01 -3.01 10.00
C CYS A 37 -21.99 -1.69 9.20
N ASN A 38 -22.88 -0.74 9.51
CA ASN A 38 -22.87 0.58 8.87
C ASN A 38 -21.59 1.37 9.17
N ASP A 39 -21.10 1.31 10.41
CA ASP A 39 -19.83 1.95 10.78
C ASP A 39 -18.64 1.34 10.03
N ALA A 40 -18.63 0.01 9.89
CA ALA A 40 -17.61 -0.68 9.10
C ALA A 40 -17.67 -0.31 7.61
N LEU A 41 -18.87 -0.15 7.04
CA LEU A 41 -19.07 0.31 5.66
C LEU A 41 -18.58 1.75 5.45
N ASN A 42 -18.90 2.66 6.37
CA ASN A 42 -18.43 4.04 6.32
C ASN A 42 -16.91 4.10 6.38
N ARG A 43 -16.30 3.32 7.28
CA ARG A 43 -14.84 3.25 7.39
C ARG A 43 -14.19 2.65 6.14
N LEU A 44 -14.79 1.61 5.57
CA LEU A 44 -14.34 1.03 4.31
C LEU A 44 -14.36 2.07 3.18
N ALA A 45 -15.41 2.88 3.07
CA ALA A 45 -15.53 3.89 2.02
C ALA A 45 -14.39 4.93 2.08
N VAL A 46 -14.07 5.43 3.29
CA VAL A 46 -12.95 6.36 3.49
C VAL A 46 -11.62 5.72 3.09
N VAL A 47 -11.38 4.49 3.56
CA VAL A 47 -10.12 3.80 3.29
C VAL A 47 -9.96 3.43 1.80
N ILE A 48 -11.07 3.13 1.10
CA ILE A 48 -11.05 2.94 -0.35
C ILE A 48 -10.59 4.22 -1.06
N ASP A 49 -11.06 5.39 -0.62
CA ASP A 49 -10.66 6.67 -1.22
C ASP A 49 -9.19 6.96 -0.98
N ASP A 50 -8.72 6.82 0.27
CA ASP A 50 -7.31 7.00 0.64
C ASP A 50 -6.39 6.06 -0.18
N TYR A 51 -6.76 4.78 -0.27
CA TYR A 51 -6.02 3.79 -1.06
C TYR A 51 -5.99 4.16 -2.55
N ASN A 52 -7.14 4.53 -3.14
CA ASN A 52 -7.20 4.89 -4.55
C ASN A 52 -6.40 6.16 -4.85
N GLY A 53 -6.43 7.15 -3.95
CA GLY A 53 -5.63 8.37 -4.05
C GLY A 53 -4.13 8.07 -4.02
N ALA A 54 -3.68 7.27 -3.06
CA ALA A 54 -2.28 6.87 -2.96
C ALA A 54 -1.81 6.04 -4.17
N LYS A 55 -2.64 5.11 -4.65
CA LYS A 55 -2.37 4.34 -5.86
C LYS A 55 -2.26 5.23 -7.09
N PHE A 56 -3.19 6.16 -7.27
CA PHE A 56 -3.16 7.09 -8.39
C PHE A 56 -1.91 7.96 -8.38
N ALA A 57 -1.51 8.47 -7.21
CA ALA A 57 -0.28 9.25 -7.06
C ALA A 57 0.96 8.44 -7.47
N LEU A 58 1.06 7.18 -7.04
CA LEU A 58 2.15 6.28 -7.45
C LEU A 58 2.15 6.02 -8.95
N ASP A 59 1.01 5.65 -9.53
CA ASP A 59 0.88 5.39 -10.97
C ASP A 59 1.28 6.63 -11.79
N ARG A 60 0.93 7.83 -11.31
CA ARG A 60 1.30 9.10 -11.94
C ARG A 60 2.80 9.40 -11.82
N ALA A 61 3.40 9.16 -10.66
CA ALA A 61 4.84 9.37 -10.45
C ALA A 61 5.68 8.43 -11.34
N ILE A 62 5.28 7.16 -11.46
CA ILE A 62 5.91 6.19 -12.37
C ILE A 62 5.84 6.68 -13.83
N GLN A 63 4.67 7.15 -14.27
CA GLN A 63 4.51 7.69 -15.64
C GLN A 63 5.40 8.90 -15.91
N LEU A 64 5.53 9.80 -14.94
CA LEU A 64 6.41 10.97 -15.06
C LEU A 64 7.89 10.56 -15.10
N LEU A 65 8.29 9.59 -14.27
CA LEU A 65 9.63 9.02 -14.29
C LEU A 65 9.94 8.32 -15.62
N ALA A 66 9.01 7.51 -16.14
CA ALA A 66 9.13 6.87 -17.45
C ALA A 66 9.29 7.89 -18.58
N SER A 67 8.45 8.94 -18.57
CA SER A 67 8.51 10.03 -19.56
C SER A 67 9.82 10.82 -19.47
N ALA A 68 10.31 11.04 -18.26
CA ALA A 68 11.60 11.69 -18.01
C ALA A 68 12.77 10.85 -18.54
N ARG A 69 12.77 9.54 -18.25
CA ARG A 69 13.77 8.59 -18.77
C ARG A 69 13.77 8.52 -20.29
N PHE A 70 12.59 8.44 -20.90
CA PHE A 70 12.45 8.48 -22.36
C PHE A 70 13.08 9.75 -22.93
N SER A 71 12.68 10.92 -22.43
CA SER A 71 13.10 12.23 -22.96
C SER A 71 14.61 12.46 -22.79
N SER A 72 15.17 12.01 -21.67
CA SER A 72 16.62 12.01 -21.43
C SER A 72 17.34 11.08 -22.42
N GLY A 73 16.82 9.87 -22.66
CA GLY A 73 17.43 8.88 -23.54
C GLY A 73 17.40 9.26 -25.03
N VAL A 74 16.41 10.06 -25.46
CA VAL A 74 16.34 10.57 -26.84
C VAL A 74 16.96 11.96 -27.02
N GLY A 75 17.60 12.51 -25.97
CA GLY A 75 18.30 13.81 -26.02
C GLY A 75 17.39 15.01 -26.26
N MET A 76 16.09 14.90 -25.95
CA MET A 76 15.12 15.96 -26.26
C MET A 76 15.06 17.06 -25.19
N MET A 77 15.38 16.76 -23.93
CA MET A 77 15.37 17.73 -22.83
C MET A 77 16.31 17.32 -21.69
N ASN A 78 16.83 18.33 -20.98
CA ASN A 78 17.56 18.15 -19.72
C ASN A 78 16.52 18.03 -18.58
N ILE A 79 16.04 16.82 -18.32
CA ILE A 79 15.00 16.57 -17.31
C ILE A 79 15.64 16.13 -16.00
N ASP A 80 15.16 16.69 -14.90
CA ASP A 80 15.55 16.28 -13.55
C ASP A 80 15.04 14.85 -13.24
N LEU A 81 15.86 13.85 -13.55
CA LEU A 81 15.57 12.45 -13.26
C LEU A 81 15.59 12.15 -11.76
N ALA A 82 16.49 12.81 -11.02
CA ALA A 82 16.65 12.57 -9.59
C ALA A 82 15.41 13.03 -8.82
N GLY A 83 14.88 14.22 -9.15
CA GLY A 83 13.62 14.70 -8.58
C GLY A 83 12.45 13.79 -8.92
N ARG A 84 12.38 13.25 -10.14
CA ARG A 84 11.30 12.31 -10.52
C ARG A 84 11.40 10.95 -9.83
N GLN A 85 12.61 10.48 -9.55
CA GLN A 85 12.81 9.29 -8.72
C GLN A 85 12.33 9.56 -7.29
N ALA A 86 12.71 10.71 -6.71
CA ALA A 86 12.27 11.09 -5.37
C ALA A 86 10.74 11.22 -5.26
N ASP A 87 10.08 11.82 -6.27
CA ASP A 87 8.61 11.88 -6.35
C ASP A 87 8.00 10.47 -6.33
N ALA A 88 8.59 9.53 -7.07
CA ALA A 88 8.12 8.14 -7.13
C ALA A 88 8.32 7.41 -5.79
N ASP A 89 9.44 7.63 -5.11
CA ASP A 89 9.74 7.04 -3.81
C ASP A 89 8.77 7.55 -2.72
N VAL A 90 8.46 8.85 -2.73
CA VAL A 90 7.46 9.46 -1.82
C VAL A 90 6.08 8.86 -2.08
N ALA A 91 5.66 8.76 -3.34
CA ALA A 91 4.38 8.18 -3.70
C ALA A 91 4.30 6.67 -3.36
N MET A 92 5.42 5.96 -3.49
CA MET A 92 5.54 4.55 -3.12
C MET A 92 5.35 4.36 -1.62
N ALA A 93 5.99 5.19 -0.79
CA ALA A 93 5.83 5.15 0.65
C ALA A 93 4.37 5.40 1.07
N ALA A 94 3.70 6.38 0.45
CA ALA A 94 2.29 6.66 0.69
C ALA A 94 1.38 5.48 0.29
N TYR A 95 1.61 4.88 -0.88
CA TYR A 95 0.88 3.70 -1.34
C TYR A 95 1.08 2.50 -0.41
N ALA A 96 2.33 2.21 -0.02
CA ALA A 96 2.63 1.13 0.92
C ALA A 96 1.94 1.34 2.28
N GLY A 97 1.92 2.59 2.76
CA GLY A 97 1.22 2.96 4.00
C GLY A 97 -0.30 2.79 3.94
N ALA A 98 -0.91 2.89 2.76
CA ALA A 98 -2.36 2.74 2.57
C ALA A 98 -2.83 1.27 2.52
N ILE A 99 -1.95 0.32 2.20
CA ILE A 99 -2.29 -1.11 2.06
C ILE A 99 -2.78 -1.71 3.39
N GLY A 100 -2.06 -1.45 4.49
CA GLY A 100 -2.40 -1.98 5.81
C GLY A 100 -3.81 -1.58 6.28
N PRO A 101 -4.14 -0.28 6.30
CA PRO A 101 -5.50 0.20 6.57
C PRO A 101 -6.57 -0.43 5.67
N ALA A 102 -6.27 -0.62 4.38
CA ALA A 102 -7.20 -1.25 3.42
C ALA A 102 -7.57 -2.69 3.81
N TYR A 103 -6.58 -3.53 4.12
CA TYR A 103 -6.85 -4.88 4.61
C TYR A 103 -7.53 -4.87 5.99
N GLY A 104 -7.15 -3.94 6.87
CA GLY A 104 -7.78 -3.78 8.18
C GLY A 104 -9.28 -3.43 8.08
N ALA A 105 -9.65 -2.56 7.15
CA ALA A 105 -11.06 -2.20 6.90
C ALA A 105 -11.87 -3.36 6.33
N LEU A 106 -11.26 -4.17 5.45
CA LEU A 106 -11.89 -5.40 4.92
C LEU A 106 -12.13 -6.43 6.02
N ALA A 107 -11.15 -6.65 6.90
CA ALA A 107 -11.29 -7.56 8.04
C ALA A 107 -12.36 -7.08 9.04
N LEU A 108 -12.44 -5.77 9.28
CA LEU A 108 -13.48 -5.18 10.12
C LEU A 108 -14.87 -5.36 9.50
N LEU A 109 -15.00 -5.18 8.17
CA LEU A 109 -16.26 -5.38 7.46
C LEU A 109 -16.74 -6.83 7.58
N ASP A 110 -15.85 -7.79 7.36
CA ASP A 110 -16.15 -9.22 7.46
C ASP A 110 -16.63 -9.59 8.88
N ALA A 111 -15.90 -9.12 9.91
CA ALA A 111 -16.26 -9.35 11.30
C ALA A 111 -17.59 -8.68 11.70
N SER A 112 -17.91 -7.51 11.13
CA SER A 112 -19.06 -6.70 11.54
C SER A 112 -20.35 -7.02 10.76
N CYS A 113 -20.23 -7.55 9.53
CA CYS A 113 -21.37 -7.75 8.63
C CYS A 113 -21.68 -9.24 8.33
N ARG A 114 -20.81 -10.20 8.73
CA ARG A 114 -21.00 -11.65 8.57
C ARG A 114 -21.59 -12.06 7.21
N ASP A 115 -22.74 -12.74 7.18
CA ASP A 115 -23.35 -13.36 5.98
C ASP A 115 -23.68 -12.35 4.86
N ASP A 116 -23.83 -11.06 5.19
CA ASP A 116 -24.07 -10.02 4.20
C ASP A 116 -22.78 -9.53 3.54
N ALA A 117 -21.59 -9.80 4.11
CA ALA A 117 -20.30 -9.28 3.62
C ALA A 117 -19.99 -9.66 2.17
N ALA A 118 -20.44 -10.84 1.72
CA ALA A 118 -20.24 -11.29 0.34
C ALA A 118 -20.98 -10.42 -0.69
N ARG A 119 -22.08 -9.77 -0.30
CA ARG A 119 -22.88 -8.86 -1.14
C ARG A 119 -22.43 -7.40 -1.04
N LEU A 120 -21.54 -7.09 -0.10
CA LEU A 120 -21.04 -5.75 0.15
C LEU A 120 -19.88 -5.40 -0.81
N PRO A 121 -19.64 -4.09 -1.05
CA PRO A 121 -18.58 -3.62 -1.96
C PRO A 121 -17.17 -4.10 -1.59
N GLY A 122 -16.95 -4.58 -0.36
CA GLY A 122 -15.68 -5.10 0.13
C GLY A 122 -15.09 -6.23 -0.72
N SER A 123 -15.92 -7.14 -1.25
CA SER A 123 -15.41 -8.29 -2.04
C SER A 123 -14.80 -7.89 -3.39
N ARG A 124 -15.33 -6.82 -4.02
CA ARG A 124 -14.74 -6.25 -5.23
C ARG A 124 -13.45 -5.50 -4.91
N PHE A 125 -13.46 -4.74 -3.82
CA PHE A 125 -12.28 -3.99 -3.39
C PHE A 125 -11.13 -4.91 -3.01
N ALA A 126 -11.39 -5.99 -2.26
CA ALA A 126 -10.40 -7.00 -1.88
C ALA A 126 -9.67 -7.58 -3.10
N ARG A 127 -10.42 -8.04 -4.12
CA ARG A 127 -9.82 -8.56 -5.36
C ARG A 127 -8.95 -7.54 -6.10
N LYS A 128 -9.37 -6.26 -6.11
CA LYS A 128 -8.59 -5.19 -6.70
C LYS A 128 -7.30 -4.96 -5.91
N LEU A 129 -7.41 -4.82 -4.59
CA LEU A 129 -6.28 -4.64 -3.67
C LEU A 129 -5.26 -5.76 -3.83
N ASP A 130 -5.70 -7.02 -3.78
CA ASP A 130 -4.82 -8.18 -3.95
C ASP A 130 -4.09 -8.15 -5.31
N GLY A 131 -4.79 -7.83 -6.39
CA GLY A 131 -4.20 -7.71 -7.72
C GLY A 131 -3.17 -6.60 -7.82
N ASP A 132 -3.47 -5.42 -7.27
CA ASP A 132 -2.58 -4.27 -7.25
C ASP A 132 -1.33 -4.53 -6.39
N VAL A 133 -1.49 -5.11 -5.20
CA VAL A 133 -0.41 -5.47 -4.30
C VAL A 133 0.48 -6.55 -4.92
N LEU A 134 -0.10 -7.60 -5.50
CA LEU A 134 0.67 -8.63 -6.17
C LEU A 134 1.50 -8.06 -7.33
N ARG A 135 0.89 -7.19 -8.15
CA ARG A 135 1.58 -6.51 -9.24
C ARG A 135 2.74 -5.67 -8.71
N PHE A 136 2.51 -4.89 -7.66
CA PHE A 136 3.53 -4.06 -7.02
C PHE A 136 4.68 -4.88 -6.41
N LEU A 137 4.39 -6.00 -5.74
CA LEU A 137 5.43 -6.87 -5.18
C LEU A 137 6.23 -7.60 -6.26
N SER A 138 5.61 -7.92 -7.40
CA SER A 138 6.27 -8.61 -8.51
C SER A 138 7.11 -7.70 -9.41
N SER A 139 6.96 -6.38 -9.32
CA SER A 139 7.60 -5.40 -10.20
C SER A 139 8.04 -4.16 -9.44
N SER A 140 9.34 -3.86 -9.44
CA SER A 140 9.85 -2.62 -8.86
C SER A 140 9.32 -1.39 -9.61
N VAL A 141 9.30 -0.22 -8.94
CA VAL A 141 8.97 1.07 -9.55
C VAL A 141 9.83 1.34 -10.78
N ASP A 142 11.11 1.00 -10.73
CA ASP A 142 12.01 1.16 -11.88
C ASP A 142 11.61 0.30 -13.06
N LYS A 143 11.26 -0.98 -12.81
CA LYS A 143 10.81 -1.88 -13.87
C LYS A 143 9.49 -1.40 -14.48
N LEU A 144 8.56 -0.94 -13.65
CA LEU A 144 7.29 -0.36 -14.11
C LEU A 144 7.51 0.90 -14.96
N ALA A 145 8.46 1.76 -14.55
CA ALA A 145 8.84 2.94 -15.33
C ALA A 145 9.53 2.56 -16.65
N ASP A 146 10.37 1.53 -16.66
CA ASP A 146 11.06 1.06 -17.87
C ASP A 146 10.10 0.40 -18.86
N ASP A 147 9.15 -0.40 -18.37
CA ASP A 147 8.08 -0.99 -19.19
C ASP A 147 7.24 0.12 -19.86
N GLN A 148 6.85 1.15 -19.09
CA GLN A 148 6.12 2.30 -19.64
C GLN A 148 6.97 3.12 -20.62
N MET A 149 8.28 3.27 -20.35
CA MET A 149 9.20 3.91 -21.29
C MET A 149 9.28 3.12 -22.61
N ALA A 150 9.32 1.78 -22.55
CA ALA A 150 9.34 0.92 -23.72
C ALA A 150 8.06 1.05 -24.56
N ASP A 151 6.90 1.14 -23.90
CA ASP A 151 5.61 1.38 -24.55
C ASP A 151 5.58 2.75 -25.25
N ILE A 152 6.04 3.81 -24.58
CA ILE A 152 6.19 5.14 -25.16
C ILE A 152 7.06 5.07 -26.43
N LYS A 153 8.22 4.41 -26.34
CA LYS A 153 9.13 4.22 -27.48
C LYS A 153 8.47 3.48 -28.64
N LYS A 154 7.67 2.45 -28.36
CA LYS A 154 6.94 1.68 -29.38
C LYS A 154 5.91 2.53 -30.12
N VAL A 155 5.14 3.34 -29.40
CA VAL A 155 4.14 4.25 -29.99
C VAL A 155 4.82 5.27 -30.92
N PHE A 156 5.87 5.94 -30.43
CA PHE A 156 6.61 6.91 -31.24
C PHE A 156 7.33 6.26 -32.44
N GLY A 157 7.87 5.06 -32.27
CA GLY A 157 8.46 4.29 -33.37
C GLY A 157 7.45 3.94 -34.45
N GLY A 158 6.24 3.51 -34.06
CA GLY A 158 5.14 3.19 -34.99
C GLY A 158 4.58 4.41 -35.72
N MET A 159 4.65 5.61 -35.13
CA MET A 159 4.29 6.85 -35.82
C MET A 159 5.31 7.23 -36.90
N LYS A 160 6.61 7.08 -36.63
CA LYS A 160 7.68 7.38 -37.60
C LYS A 160 7.64 6.47 -38.83
N THR A 161 7.24 5.21 -38.68
CA THR A 161 7.11 4.28 -39.81
C THR A 161 5.85 4.52 -40.65
N ARG A 162 4.80 5.13 -40.09
CA ARG A 162 3.58 5.52 -40.84
C ARG A 162 3.71 6.84 -41.61
N GLN A 163 4.75 7.63 -41.35
CA GLN A 163 5.03 8.90 -42.03
C GLN A 163 6.02 8.76 -43.20
N LYS A 164 6.49 7.55 -43.50
CA LYS A 164 7.28 7.22 -44.70
C LYS A 164 6.39 6.55 -45.73
#